data_AF-A0AAC9D8G4-F1
#
_entry.id   AF-A0AAC9D8G4-F1
#
_cell.length_a   1.000
_cell.length_b   1.000
_cell.length_c   1.000
_cell.angle_alpha   90.00
_cell.angle_beta   90.00
_cell.angle_gamma   90.00
#
_symmetry.space_group_name_H-M   'P 1'
#
loop_
_entity.id
_entity.type
_entity.pdbx_description
1 polymer ?
#
loop_
_entity_poly.entity_id
_entity_poly.type
_entity_poly.pdbx_seq_one_letter_code
_entity_poly.pdbx_strand_id
1 'polypeptide(L)'
;MLELLPFILLLLPILFQLILGTKTIYKPASIKFSSASWISFISYILLAFISYYIVNYNFSKRYEQYPNPIRCGMPLLGIVMASFFLLFILILIIVIQFLIKRRIENRSKRQSS
;
A
#
# COMPACT_ATOMS: atom_id res chain seq x y z
N MET A 1 0.41 -11.20 20.10
CA MET A 1 -0.51 -10.85 18.98
C MET A 1 0.13 -9.80 18.06
N LEU A 2 1.31 -10.07 17.50
CA LEU A 2 1.98 -9.14 16.56
C LEU A 2 2.09 -9.72 15.14
N GLU A 3 1.50 -10.90 14.89
CA GLU A 3 1.68 -11.64 13.64
C GLU A 3 0.87 -11.06 12.47
N LEU A 4 -0.27 -10.43 12.76
CA LEU A 4 -1.12 -9.77 11.75
C LEU A 4 -0.69 -8.32 11.46
N LEU A 5 0.09 -7.71 12.35
CA LEU A 5 0.51 -6.31 12.26
C LEU A 5 1.19 -5.98 10.91
N PRO A 6 2.12 -6.78 10.37
CA PRO A 6 2.77 -6.51 9.07
C PRO A 6 1.77 -6.40 7.92
N PHE A 7 0.73 -7.24 7.90
CA PHE A 7 -0.29 -7.20 6.86
C PHE A 7 -1.17 -5.95 6.96
N ILE A 8 -1.52 -5.55 8.18
CA ILE A 8 -2.27 -4.31 8.41
C ILE A 8 -1.47 -3.09 7.94
N LEU A 9 -0.16 -3.06 8.21
CA LEU A 9 0.73 -1.99 7.76
C LEU A 9 0.79 -1.89 6.23
N LEU A 10 0.84 -3.02 5.52
CA LEU A 10 0.86 -3.04 4.05
C LEU A 10 -0.48 -2.63 3.44
N LEU A 11 -1.61 -2.94 4.08
CA LEU A 11 -2.95 -2.59 3.58
C LEU A 11 -3.31 -1.11 3.81
N LEU A 12 -2.76 -0.48 4.84
CA LEU A 12 -3.13 0.89 5.24
C LEU A 12 -2.97 1.94 4.11
N PRO A 13 -1.85 1.99 3.36
CA PRO A 13 -1.68 2.92 2.23
C PRO A 13 -2.66 2.66 1.08
N ILE A 14 -3.03 1.39 0.86
CA ILE A 14 -3.98 0.98 -0.17
C ILE A 14 -5.37 1.48 0.19
N LEU A 15 -5.79 1.28 1.44
CA LEU A 15 -7.06 1.78 1.96
C LEU A 15 -7.10 3.32 1.94
N PHE A 16 -6.01 3.97 2.31
CA PHE A 16 -5.87 5.43 2.22
C PHE A 16 -6.07 5.91 0.78
N GLN A 17 -5.43 5.27 -0.21
CA GLN A 17 -5.60 5.62 -1.62
C GLN A 17 -7.04 5.39 -2.10
N LEU A 18 -7.69 4.31 -1.69
CA LEU A 18 -9.09 4.03 -2.05
C LEU A 18 -10.04 5.08 -1.48
N ILE A 19 -9.86 5.49 -0.22
CA ILE A 19 -10.76 6.44 0.44
C ILE A 19 -10.46 7.87 0.01
N LEU A 20 -9.23 8.34 0.21
CA LEU A 20 -8.87 9.73 -0.05
C LEU A 20 -8.67 9.99 -1.53
N GLY A 21 -8.06 9.08 -2.29
CA GLY A 21 -7.97 9.21 -3.75
C GLY A 21 -9.35 9.40 -4.37
N THR A 22 -10.32 8.57 -4.00
CA THR A 22 -11.72 8.73 -4.46
C THR A 22 -12.33 10.04 -3.99
N LYS A 23 -12.15 10.45 -2.72
CA LYS A 23 -12.67 11.74 -2.24
C LYS A 23 -12.11 12.93 -3.03
N THR A 24 -10.84 12.93 -3.38
CA THR A 24 -10.21 14.01 -4.17
C THR A 24 -10.70 14.09 -5.62
N ILE A 25 -11.34 13.04 -6.13
CA ILE A 25 -11.91 13.00 -7.48
C ILE A 25 -13.32 13.61 -7.49
N TYR A 26 -14.15 13.25 -6.52
CA TYR A 26 -15.58 13.60 -6.54
C TYR A 26 -15.92 14.85 -5.70
N LYS A 27 -15.06 15.26 -4.78
CA LYS A 27 -15.30 16.40 -3.90
C LYS A 27 -14.12 17.38 -3.94
N PRO A 28 -14.36 18.68 -3.74
CA PRO A 28 -13.29 19.63 -3.48
C PRO A 28 -12.62 19.22 -2.17
N ALA A 29 -11.47 18.55 -2.29
CA ALA A 29 -10.65 18.14 -1.16
C ALA A 29 -9.53 19.16 -0.96
N SER A 30 -9.13 19.37 0.29
CA SER A 30 -7.97 20.21 0.63
C SER A 30 -6.66 19.69 0.02
N ILE A 31 -6.58 18.38 -0.20
CA ILE A 31 -5.40 17.71 -0.76
C ILE A 31 -5.64 17.40 -2.24
N LYS A 32 -4.67 17.72 -3.10
CA LYS A 32 -4.71 17.37 -4.52
C LYS A 32 -4.56 15.85 -4.69
N PHE A 33 -5.25 15.27 -5.67
CA PHE A 33 -5.13 13.84 -6.01
C PHE A 33 -3.67 13.36 -6.19
N SER A 34 -2.84 14.19 -6.85
CA SER A 34 -1.41 13.89 -7.03
C SER A 34 -0.68 13.77 -5.69
N SER A 35 -0.90 14.74 -4.80
CA SER A 35 -0.32 14.72 -3.45
C SER A 35 -0.79 13.51 -2.64
N ALA A 36 -2.09 13.18 -2.68
CA ALA A 36 -2.63 11.99 -2.01
C ALA A 36 -1.99 10.70 -2.55
N SER A 37 -1.81 10.60 -3.87
CA SER A 37 -1.20 9.42 -4.52
C SER A 37 0.28 9.26 -4.18
N TRP A 38 1.04 10.36 -4.16
CA TRP A 38 2.45 10.35 -3.72
C TRP A 38 2.59 9.98 -2.25
N ILE A 39 1.73 10.49 -1.38
CA ILE A 39 1.70 10.12 0.04
C ILE A 39 1.47 8.61 0.17
N SER A 40 0.44 8.07 -0.47
CA SER A 40 0.16 6.63 -0.45
C SER A 40 1.36 5.81 -0.92
N PHE A 41 2.00 6.20 -2.01
CA PHE A 41 3.13 5.48 -2.59
C PHE A 41 4.36 5.49 -1.67
N ILE A 42 4.75 6.66 -1.15
CA ILE A 42 5.89 6.80 -0.24
C ILE A 42 5.61 6.09 1.08
N SER A 43 4.42 6.28 1.66
CA SER A 43 4.01 5.61 2.89
C SER A 43 4.00 4.08 2.72
N TYR A 44 3.61 3.57 1.55
CA TYR A 44 3.67 2.14 1.27
C TYR A 44 5.11 1.60 1.33
N ILE A 45 6.06 2.28 0.70
CA ILE A 45 7.47 1.87 0.73
C ILE A 45 7.98 1.84 2.19
N LEU A 46 7.72 2.90 2.96
CA LEU A 46 8.15 2.98 4.36
C LEU A 46 7.51 1.89 5.23
N LEU A 47 6.20 1.68 5.11
CA LEU A 47 5.50 0.65 5.88
C LEU A 47 5.88 -0.77 5.44
N ALA A 48 6.26 -0.98 4.19
CA ALA A 48 6.79 -2.25 3.71
C ALA A 48 8.14 -2.58 4.36
N PHE A 49 9.06 -1.61 4.47
CA PHE A 49 10.31 -1.80 5.22
C PHE A 49 10.04 -2.11 6.69
N ILE A 50 9.17 -1.34 7.35
CA ILE A 50 8.81 -1.59 8.75
C ILE A 50 8.21 -2.99 8.93
N SER A 51 7.32 -3.41 8.02
CA SER A 51 6.72 -4.74 8.03
C SER A 51 7.77 -5.84 7.89
N TYR A 52 8.74 -5.67 6.99
CA TYR A 52 9.86 -6.60 6.84
C TYR A 52 10.68 -6.71 8.14
N TYR A 53 11.02 -5.58 8.77
CA TYR A 53 11.76 -5.57 10.04
C TYR A 53 11.01 -6.28 11.17
N ILE A 54 9.71 -6.01 11.31
CA ILE A 54 8.86 -6.67 12.31
C ILE A 54 8.86 -8.19 12.10
N VAL A 55 8.72 -8.63 10.85
CA VAL A 55 8.68 -10.06 10.57
C VAL A 55 10.04 -10.70 10.81
N ASN A 56 11.13 -10.08 10.36
CA ASN A 56 12.47 -10.59 10.61
C ASN A 56 12.78 -10.71 12.13
N TYR A 57 12.35 -9.72 12.91
CA TYR A 57 12.47 -9.76 14.38
C TYR A 57 11.63 -10.89 15.00
N ASN A 58 10.38 -11.03 14.58
CA ASN A 58 9.49 -12.10 15.07
C ASN A 58 10.04 -13.50 14.73
N PHE A 59 10.61 -13.67 13.54
CA PHE A 59 11.28 -14.92 13.15
C PHE A 59 12.53 -15.19 14.00
N SER A 60 13.40 -14.20 14.15
CA SER A 60 14.62 -14.33 14.97
C SER A 60 14.28 -14.74 16.40
N LYS A 61 13.29 -14.10 17.01
CA LYS A 61 12.82 -14.43 18.36
C LYS A 61 12.24 -15.85 18.46
N ARG A 62 11.51 -16.32 17.44
CA ARG A 62 11.02 -17.70 17.39
C ARG A 62 12.15 -18.73 17.33
N TYR A 63 13.27 -18.39 16.68
CA TYR A 63 14.42 -19.28 16.55
C TYR A 63 15.24 -19.39 17.85
N GLU A 64 15.34 -18.30 18.61
CA GLU A 64 15.94 -18.35 19.96
C GLU A 64 15.14 -19.28 20.89
N GLN A 65 13.82 -19.36 20.71
CA GLN A 65 12.93 -20.18 21.54
C GLN A 65 12.88 -21.66 21.11
N TYR A 66 13.25 -21.99 19.86
CA TYR A 66 13.25 -23.35 19.33
C TYR A 66 14.53 -23.59 18.49
N PRO A 67 15.58 -24.23 19.04
CA PRO A 67 16.93 -24.22 18.46
C PRO A 67 17.15 -25.08 17.21
N ASN A 68 16.15 -25.86 16.76
CA ASN A 68 16.19 -26.63 15.50
C ASN A 68 15.13 -26.19 14.47
N PRO A 69 15.05 -24.91 14.08
CA PRO A 69 14.15 -24.51 13.02
C PRO A 69 14.84 -24.76 11.67
N ILE A 70 14.19 -25.53 10.81
CA ILE A 70 14.62 -25.73 9.42
C ILE A 70 14.76 -24.33 8.78
N ARG A 71 15.99 -23.96 8.41
CA ARG A 71 16.41 -22.63 7.91
C ARG A 71 15.89 -22.29 6.50
N CYS A 72 14.64 -22.62 6.20
CA CYS A 72 14.06 -22.20 4.93
C CYS A 72 13.59 -20.75 5.07
N GLY A 73 14.32 -19.80 4.48
CA GLY A 73 13.90 -18.38 4.35
C GLY A 73 12.63 -18.16 3.52
N MET A 74 11.85 -19.22 3.27
CA MET A 74 10.56 -19.21 2.59
C MET A 74 9.56 -18.20 3.17
N PRO A 75 9.45 -18.00 4.50
CA PRO A 75 8.52 -17.02 5.04
C PRO A 75 8.89 -15.56 4.71
N LEU A 76 10.19 -15.24 4.71
CA LEU A 76 10.69 -13.92 4.30
C LEU A 76 10.44 -13.68 2.81
N LEU A 77 10.69 -14.69 1.97
CA LEU A 77 10.35 -14.67 0.54
C LEU A 77 8.85 -14.43 0.32
N GLY A 78 7.99 -15.06 1.11
CA GLY A 78 6.54 -14.87 1.05
C GLY A 78 6.12 -13.43 1.28
N ILE A 79 6.71 -12.74 2.27
CA ILE A 79 6.42 -11.33 2.56
C ILE A 79 6.96 -10.40 1.49
N VAL A 80 8.15 -10.67 0.96
CA VAL A 80 8.70 -9.89 -0.15
C VAL A 80 7.80 -10.01 -1.38
N MET A 81 7.33 -11.21 -1.73
CA MET A 81 6.41 -11.38 -2.85
C MET A 81 5.04 -10.76 -2.60
N ALA A 82 4.49 -10.91 -1.39
CA ALA A 82 3.23 -10.27 -1.02
C ALA A 82 3.33 -8.74 -1.09
N SER A 83 4.45 -8.15 -0.66
CA SER A 83 4.66 -6.69 -0.71
C SER A 83 4.82 -6.19 -2.15
N PHE A 84 5.48 -6.92 -3.04
CA PHE A 84 5.51 -6.56 -4.46
C PHE A 84 4.13 -6.67 -5.12
N PHE A 85 3.37 -7.71 -4.80
CA PHE A 85 2.01 -7.90 -5.31
C PHE A 85 1.07 -6.78 -4.86
N LEU A 86 1.10 -6.42 -3.57
CA LEU A 86 0.31 -5.31 -3.03
C LEU A 86 0.76 -3.94 -3.56
N LEU A 87 2.06 -3.76 -3.83
CA LEU A 87 2.57 -2.56 -4.51
C LEU A 87 2.00 -2.44 -5.93
N PHE A 88 1.97 -3.55 -6.67
CA PHE A 88 1.37 -3.61 -8.00
C PHE A 88 -0.12 -3.24 -7.95
N ILE A 89 -0.87 -3.76 -6.98
CA ILE A 89 -2.28 -3.40 -6.75
C ILE A 89 -2.41 -1.90 -6.46
N LEU A 90 -1.56 -1.33 -5.60
CA LEU A 90 -1.58 0.10 -5.28
C LEU A 90 -1.38 0.95 -6.54
N ILE A 91 -0.41 0.59 -7.39
CA ILE A 91 -0.15 1.27 -8.66
C ILE A 91 -1.37 1.16 -9.58
N LEU A 92 -1.97 -0.02 -9.72
CA LEU A 92 -3.20 -0.19 -10.51
C LEU A 92 -4.33 0.71 -10.02
N ILE A 93 -4.55 0.79 -8.71
CA ILE A 93 -5.57 1.66 -8.12
C ILE A 93 -5.30 3.13 -8.48
N ILE A 94 -4.05 3.59 -8.33
CA ILE A 94 -3.65 4.97 -8.68
C ILE A 94 -3.94 5.25 -10.16
N VAL A 95 -3.55 4.33 -11.06
CA VAL A 95 -3.77 4.48 -12.50
C VAL A 95 -5.26 4.53 -12.85
N ILE A 96 -6.06 3.62 -12.30
CA ILE A 96 -7.52 3.59 -12.52
C ILE A 96 -8.16 4.90 -12.05
N GLN A 97 -7.83 5.34 -10.82
CA GLN A 97 -8.33 6.59 -10.27
C GLN A 97 -7.89 7.81 -11.09
N PHE A 98 -6.66 7.81 -11.60
CA PHE A 98 -6.16 8.86 -12.50
C PHE A 98 -6.95 8.92 -13.81
N LEU A 99 -7.24 7.78 -14.44
CA LEU A 99 -8.05 7.71 -15.66
C LEU A 99 -9.49 8.19 -15.41
N ILE A 100 -10.08 7.85 -14.27
CA ILE A 100 -11.42 8.32 -13.87
C ILE A 100 -11.43 9.84 -13.73
N LYS A 101 -10.47 10.40 -12.97
CA LYS A 101 -10.31 11.85 -12.79
C LYS A 101 -10.21 12.58 -14.14
N ARG A 102 -9.34 12.08 -15.02
CA ARG A 102 -9.15 12.64 -16.37
C ARG A 102 -10.43 12.58 -17.21
N ARG A 103 -11.22 11.50 -17.12
CA ARG A 103 -12.50 11.39 -17.81
C ARG A 103 -13.53 12.39 -17.30
N ILE A 104 -13.61 12.63 -15.99
CA ILE A 104 -14.53 13.59 -15.39
C ILE A 104 -14.17 15.02 -15.83
N GLU A 105 -12.89 15.39 -15.74
CA GLU A 105 -12.41 16.72 -16.15
C GLU A 105 -12.69 16.99 -17.64
N ASN A 106 -12.48 16.00 -18.51
CA ASN A 106 -12.74 16.13 -19.94
C ASN A 106 -14.24 16.29 -20.26
N ARG A 107 -15.14 15.64 -19.50
CA ARG A 107 -16.59 15.83 -19.68
C ARG A 107 -17.03 17.22 -19.25
N SER A 108 -16.54 17.71 -18.12
CA SER A 108 -16.87 19.06 -17.62
C SER A 108 -16.48 20.14 -18.63
N LYS A 109 -15.29 20.05 -19.26
CA LYS A 109 -14.85 21.01 -20.29
C LYS A 109 -15.73 21.02 -21.55
N ARG A 110 -16.36 19.90 -21.91
CA ARG A 110 -17.25 19.83 -23.08
C ARG A 110 -18.65 20.41 -22.81
N GLN A 111 -19.06 20.54 -21.55
CA GLN A 111 -20.35 21.14 -21.20
C GLN A 111 -20.26 22.68 -21.03
N SER A 112 -19.05 23.23 -20.92
CA SER A 112 -18.81 24.67 -20.75
C SER A 112 -18.37 25.39 -22.02
N SER A 113 -18.33 24.70 -23.17
CA SER A 113 -18.00 25.22 -24.49
C SER A 113 -19.21 25.13 -25.40
#